data_AF-A0A0C9RCN2-F1
#
_entry.id   AF-A0A0C9RCN2-F1
#
_cell.length_a   1.000
_cell.length_b   1.000
_cell.length_c   1.000
_cell.angle_alpha   90.00
_cell.angle_beta   90.00
_cell.angle_gamma   90.00
#
_symmetry.space_group_name_H-M   'P 1'
#
loop_
_entity.id
_entity.type
_entity.pdbx_description
1 polymer ?
#
loop_
_entity_poly.entity_id
_entity_poly.type
_entity_poly.pdbx_seq_one_letter_code
_entity_poly.pdbx_strand_id
1 'polypeptide(L)'
;LPSPRAQTYNIREGDDVTLDCDVQSVRETLRGEIRYEWHREDGRPLPRNALVRDQRLYLRGVQKPDEGRYVCESYSTGGSRSAPSFVDLIVKREYNPYYPDTIGRAKERTRRYKARRA
;
A
#
# COMPACT_ATOMS: atom_id res chain seq x y z
N LEU A 1 1.41 22.34 -0.08
CA LEU A 1 2.60 21.49 0.19
C LEU A 1 2.42 20.22 -0.62
N PRO A 2 3.26 19.90 -1.62
CA PRO A 2 3.12 18.63 -2.31
C PRO A 2 3.37 17.53 -1.27
N SER A 3 2.33 16.74 -0.97
CA SER A 3 2.41 15.58 -0.09
C SER A 3 3.61 14.72 -0.50
N PRO A 4 4.42 14.20 0.45
CA PRO A 4 5.50 13.26 0.09
C PRO A 4 4.88 12.18 -0.79
N ARG A 5 5.53 11.95 -1.94
CA ARG A 5 4.99 11.26 -3.11
C ARG A 5 4.38 9.93 -2.70
N ALA A 6 3.05 9.90 -2.60
CA ALA A 6 2.28 8.71 -2.30
C ALA A 6 1.85 8.10 -3.65
N GLN A 7 2.40 6.95 -4.00
CA GLN A 7 1.94 6.21 -5.17
C GLN A 7 0.72 5.38 -4.79
N THR A 8 -0.31 5.32 -5.64
CA THR A 8 -1.49 4.50 -5.37
C THR A 8 -1.57 3.33 -6.35
N TYR A 9 -1.64 2.11 -5.82
CA TYR A 9 -1.80 0.89 -6.61
C TYR A 9 -3.20 0.32 -6.40
N ASN A 10 -3.92 0.08 -7.49
CA ASN A 10 -5.25 -0.52 -7.47
C ASN A 10 -5.16 -1.92 -8.08
N ILE A 11 -5.22 -2.95 -7.25
CA ILE A 11 -4.94 -4.33 -7.65
C ILE A 11 -6.14 -5.21 -7.28
N ARG A 12 -6.42 -6.25 -8.06
CA ARG A 12 -7.49 -7.19 -7.70
C ARG A 12 -6.97 -8.22 -6.71
N GLU A 13 -7.87 -8.71 -5.86
CA GLU A 13 -7.56 -9.82 -4.98
C GLU A 13 -7.15 -11.05 -5.81
N GLY A 14 -6.00 -11.64 -5.49
CA GLY A 14 -5.38 -12.73 -6.25
C GLY A 14 -4.33 -12.31 -7.28
N ASP A 15 -4.26 -11.03 -7.66
CA ASP A 15 -3.24 -10.53 -8.58
C ASP A 15 -1.88 -10.33 -7.87
N ASP A 16 -0.81 -10.32 -8.65
CA ASP A 16 0.54 -9.96 -8.18
C ASP A 16 0.78 -8.45 -8.38
N VAL A 17 1.50 -7.81 -7.46
CA VAL A 17 1.93 -6.41 -7.60
C VAL A 17 3.38 -6.21 -7.19
N THR A 18 4.03 -5.28 -7.88
CA THR A 18 5.36 -4.77 -7.50
C THR A 18 5.21 -3.31 -7.10
N LEU A 19 5.46 -3.01 -5.83
CA LEU A 19 5.52 -1.64 -5.32
C LEU A 19 6.95 -1.13 -5.50
N ASP A 20 7.08 0.11 -5.95
CA ASP A 20 8.37 0.73 -6.26
C ASP A 20 8.63 1.92 -5.35
N CYS A 21 9.83 1.99 -4.79
CA CYS A 21 10.26 3.08 -3.92
C CYS A 21 10.63 4.30 -4.78
N ASP A 22 10.04 5.46 -4.49
CA ASP A 22 10.39 6.67 -5.23
C ASP A 22 11.69 7.30 -4.71
N VAL A 23 12.81 6.88 -5.30
CA VAL A 23 14.17 7.36 -4.99
C VAL A 23 14.49 8.70 -5.67
N GLN A 24 13.63 9.19 -6.57
CA GLN A 24 13.97 10.37 -7.37
C GLN A 24 14.03 11.66 -6.55
N SER A 25 13.42 11.70 -5.37
CA SER A 25 13.54 12.83 -4.42
C SER A 25 14.88 12.87 -3.67
N VAL A 26 15.75 11.87 -3.85
CA VAL A 26 16.91 11.61 -2.96
C VAL A 26 18.24 11.41 -3.71
N ARG A 27 18.21 11.37 -5.04
CA ARG A 27 19.43 11.22 -5.86
C ARG A 27 20.46 12.33 -5.61
N GLU A 28 20.03 13.47 -5.09
CA GLU A 28 20.92 14.59 -4.74
C GLU A 28 21.57 14.45 -3.35
N THR A 29 20.99 13.67 -2.43
CA THR A 29 21.43 13.59 -1.02
C THR A 29 22.07 12.28 -0.61
N LEU A 30 21.84 11.18 -1.35
CA LEU A 30 22.48 9.89 -1.07
C LEU A 30 23.75 9.71 -1.90
N ARG A 31 24.91 9.62 -1.23
CA ARG A 31 26.19 9.25 -1.85
C ARG A 31 26.59 7.85 -1.40
N GLY A 32 27.07 7.02 -2.32
CA GLY A 32 27.53 5.65 -2.03
C GLY A 32 26.47 4.57 -2.27
N GLU A 33 26.69 3.38 -1.70
CA GLU A 33 25.76 2.24 -1.80
C GLU A 33 24.45 2.56 -1.05
N ILE A 34 23.32 2.45 -1.75
CA ILE A 34 22.00 2.75 -1.22
C ILE A 34 21.30 1.44 -0.84
N ARG A 35 20.79 1.40 0.38
CA ARG A 35 19.97 0.30 0.89
C ARG A 35 18.54 0.79 1.08
N TYR A 36 17.61 -0.14 0.96
CA TYR A 36 16.17 0.11 1.02
C TYR A 36 15.55 -0.67 2.15
N GLU A 37 14.61 -0.03 2.85
CA GLU A 37 13.84 -0.61 3.93
C GLU A 37 12.35 -0.40 3.68
N TRP A 38 11.61 -1.50 3.67
CA TRP A 38 10.16 -1.51 3.50
C TRP A 38 9.49 -1.91 4.80
N HIS A 39 8.48 -1.15 5.19
CA HIS A 39 7.64 -1.49 6.33
C HIS A 39 6.20 -1.02 6.08
N ARG A 40 5.27 -1.49 6.92
CA ARG A 40 3.89 -1.00 6.90
C ARG A 40 3.78 0.19 7.84
N GLU A 41 3.03 1.21 7.43
CA GLU A 41 2.78 2.40 8.26
C GLU A 41 2.00 2.03 9.55
N ASP A 42 1.19 0.97 9.49
CA ASP A 42 0.39 0.47 10.61
C ASP A 42 1.18 -0.34 11.65
N GLY A 43 2.50 -0.47 11.49
CA GLY A 43 3.39 -1.19 12.40
C GLY A 43 3.25 -2.72 12.37
N ARG A 44 2.37 -3.27 11.51
CA ARG A 44 2.29 -4.73 11.31
C ARG A 44 3.50 -5.21 10.50
N PRO A 45 3.92 -6.48 10.67
CA PRO A 45 4.93 -7.06 9.81
C PRO A 45 4.48 -7.05 8.34
N LEU A 46 5.45 -7.04 7.42
CA LEU A 46 5.16 -7.26 6.01
C LEU A 46 4.39 -8.59 5.83
N PRO A 47 3.39 -8.63 4.94
CA PRO A 47 2.59 -9.83 4.76
C PRO A 47 3.45 -10.99 4.23
N ARG A 48 3.02 -12.23 4.49
CA ARG A 48 3.86 -13.43 4.25
C ARG A 48 4.16 -13.69 2.77
N ASN A 49 3.37 -13.11 1.88
CA ASN A 49 3.54 -13.13 0.43
C ASN A 49 4.50 -12.04 -0.08
N ALA A 50 5.11 -11.27 0.82
CA ALA A 50 6.03 -10.21 0.48
C ALA A 50 7.46 -10.71 0.24
N LEU A 51 8.10 -10.17 -0.80
CA LEU A 51 9.51 -10.34 -1.10
C LEU A 51 10.12 -8.97 -1.39
N VAL A 52 11.10 -8.55 -0.59
CA VAL A 52 11.86 -7.31 -0.81
C VAL A 52 13.06 -7.63 -1.71
N ARG A 53 13.23 -6.90 -2.81
CA ARG A 53 14.46 -6.88 -3.61
C ARG A 53 14.79 -5.45 -3.98
N ASP A 54 15.88 -4.94 -3.42
CA ASP A 54 16.37 -3.57 -3.63
C ASP A 54 15.24 -2.54 -3.42
N GLN A 55 15.00 -1.65 -4.39
CA GLN A 55 13.96 -0.60 -4.27
C GLN A 55 12.53 -1.13 -4.38
N ARG A 56 12.32 -2.44 -4.54
CA ARG A 56 11.01 -3.01 -4.88
C ARG A 56 10.50 -4.00 -3.84
N LEU A 57 9.20 -3.91 -3.59
CA LEU A 57 8.44 -4.87 -2.79
C LEU A 57 7.49 -5.64 -3.70
N TYR A 58 7.71 -6.95 -3.81
CA TYR A 58 6.87 -7.85 -4.60
C TYR A 58 5.85 -8.52 -3.67
N LEU A 59 4.57 -8.38 -3.97
CA LEU A 59 3.49 -9.07 -3.27
C LEU A 59 2.82 -10.01 -4.25
N ARG A 60 2.80 -11.32 -3.93
CA ARG A 60 2.17 -12.35 -4.78
C ARG A 60 0.80 -12.74 -4.26
N GLY A 61 -0.18 -12.92 -5.15
CA GLY A 61 -1.53 -13.31 -4.79
C GLY A 61 -2.13 -12.39 -3.74
N VAL A 62 -2.12 -11.08 -3.99
CA VAL A 62 -2.52 -10.02 -3.06
C VAL A 62 -3.90 -10.31 -2.47
N GLN A 63 -4.03 -10.25 -1.15
CA GLN A 63 -5.28 -10.46 -0.43
C GLN A 63 -5.81 -9.15 0.17
N LYS A 64 -7.11 -9.08 0.46
CA LYS A 64 -7.69 -7.88 1.08
C LYS A 64 -6.98 -7.42 2.38
N PRO A 65 -6.48 -8.31 3.26
CA PRO A 65 -5.70 -7.89 4.44
C PRO A 65 -4.35 -7.25 4.14
N ASP A 66 -3.82 -7.44 2.92
CA ASP A 66 -2.56 -6.84 2.48
C ASP A 66 -2.75 -5.35 2.14
N GLU A 67 -4.00 -4.90 1.92
CA GLU A 67 -4.37 -3.50 1.75
C GLU A 67 -3.81 -2.63 2.87
N GLY A 68 -3.41 -1.42 2.49
CA GLY A 68 -2.91 -0.43 3.42
C GLY A 68 -1.74 0.35 2.85
N ARG A 69 -1.08 1.09 3.73
CA ARG A 69 0.01 1.97 3.36
C ARG A 69 1.36 1.35 3.69
N TYR A 70 2.22 1.32 2.69
CA TYR A 70 3.59 0.88 2.78
C TYR A 70 4.51 2.10 2.74
N VAL A 71 5.58 2.03 3.52
CA VAL A 71 6.60 3.06 3.60
C VAL A 71 7.90 2.47 3.11
N CYS A 72 8.58 3.19 2.22
CA CYS A 72 9.94 2.88 1.83
C CYS A 72 10.87 4.02 2.25
N GLU A 73 11.92 3.63 2.97
CA GLU A 73 13.02 4.49 3.35
C GLU A 73 14.31 3.98 2.71
N SER A 74 15.15 4.92 2.25
CA SER A 74 16.45 4.61 1.66
C SER A 74 17.55 5.21 2.53
N TYR A 75 18.65 4.48 2.70
CA TYR A 75 19.80 4.98 3.46
C TYR A 75 21.10 4.60 2.77
N SER A 76 22.09 5.48 2.86
CA SER A 76 23.44 5.22 2.36
C SER A 76 24.31 4.60 3.44
N THR A 77 25.33 3.86 3.03
CA THR A 77 26.39 3.40 3.94
C THR A 77 27.13 4.56 4.64
N GLY A 78 27.07 5.78 4.09
CA GLY A 78 27.57 7.01 4.70
C GLY A 78 26.68 7.61 5.80
N GLY A 79 25.55 6.98 6.14
CA GLY A 79 24.67 7.41 7.23
C GLY A 79 23.57 8.41 6.83
N SER A 80 23.57 8.91 5.60
CA SER A 80 22.47 9.75 5.10
C SER A 80 21.20 8.92 4.87
N ARG A 81 20.04 9.44 5.29
CA ARG A 81 18.71 8.85 5.09
C ARG A 81 17.87 9.71 4.15
N SER A 82 17.03 9.05 3.35
CA SER A 82 16.04 9.71 2.51
C SER A 82 14.87 10.24 3.32
N ALA A 83 14.11 11.16 2.72
CA ALA A 83 12.72 11.30 3.11
C ALA A 83 11.97 9.98 2.83
N PRO A 84 10.98 9.60 3.66
CA PRO A 84 10.16 8.43 3.40
C PRO A 84 9.32 8.62 2.13
N SER A 85 9.17 7.55 1.36
CA SER A 85 8.23 7.45 0.25
C SER A 85 7.05 6.57 0.67
N PHE A 86 5.87 6.88 0.15
CA PHE A 86 4.62 6.23 0.57
C PHE A 86 3.98 5.51 -0.60
N VAL A 87 3.39 4.35 -0.34
CA VAL A 87 2.62 3.59 -1.31
C VAL A 87 1.30 3.14 -0.70
N ASP A 88 0.20 3.59 -1.27
CA ASP A 88 -1.15 3.18 -0.89
C ASP A 88 -1.58 2.02 -1.78
N LEU A 89 -1.63 0.80 -1.21
CA LEU A 89 -2.12 -0.38 -1.89
C LEU A 89 -3.61 -0.56 -1.62
N ILE A 90 -4.44 -0.46 -2.66
CA ILE A 90 -5.87 -0.66 -2.62
C ILE A 90 -6.20 -1.98 -3.30
N VAL A 91 -6.79 -2.91 -2.54
CA VAL A 91 -7.16 -4.24 -3.02
C VAL A 91 -8.64 -4.27 -3.33
N LYS A 92 -8.96 -4.35 -4.62
CA LYS A 92 -10.31 -4.51 -5.12
C LYS A 92 -10.67 -6.00 -5.05
N ARG A 93 -11.67 -6.31 -4.23
CA ARG A 93 -12.32 -7.62 -4.32
C ARG A 93 -13.02 -7.69 -5.66
N GLU A 94 -12.79 -8.76 -6.40
CA GLU A 94 -13.63 -9.02 -7.56
C GLU A 94 -15.07 -9.21 -7.06
N TYR A 95 -15.99 -8.49 -7.68
CA TYR A 95 -17.41 -8.64 -7.37
C TYR A 95 -17.83 -10.06 -7.76
N ASN A 96 -17.99 -10.94 -6.78
CA ASN A 96 -18.60 -12.25 -7.01
C ASN A 96 -20.14 -12.07 -7.07
N PRO A 97 -20.79 -12.21 -8.24
CA PRO A 97 -22.25 -12.07 -8.35
C PRO A 97 -23.01 -13.14 -7.57
N TYR A 98 -22.37 -14.27 -7.25
CA TYR A 98 -22.94 -15.33 -6.41
C TYR A 98 -22.85 -15.03 -4.91
N TYR A 99 -21.91 -14.18 -4.49
CA TYR A 99 -21.76 -13.73 -3.10
C TYR A 99 -21.63 -12.20 -3.04
N PRO A 100 -22.74 -11.47 -3.26
CA PRO A 100 -22.73 -10.02 -3.10
C PRO A 100 -22.44 -9.69 -1.64
N ASP A 101 -21.37 -8.92 -1.40
CA ASP A 101 -20.98 -8.45 -0.08
C ASP A 101 -22.19 -7.86 0.66
N THR A 102 -22.67 -8.60 1.67
CA THR A 102 -23.88 -8.30 2.42
C THR A 102 -23.74 -7.02 3.24
N ILE A 103 -22.50 -6.53 3.43
CA ILE A 103 -22.18 -5.33 4.20
C ILE A 103 -22.62 -4.07 3.45
N GLY A 104 -22.46 -4.00 2.12
CA GLY A 104 -22.87 -2.85 1.32
C GLY A 104 -24.39 -2.64 1.29
N ARG A 105 -25.14 -3.73 1.06
CA ARG A 105 -26.62 -3.71 1.09
C ARG A 105 -27.18 -3.43 2.47
N ALA A 106 -26.53 -3.90 3.54
CA ALA A 106 -26.93 -3.60 4.91
C ALA A 106 -26.77 -2.10 5.23
N LYS A 107 -25.65 -1.48 4.84
CA LYS A 107 -25.42 -0.04 5.03
C LYS A 107 -26.47 0.83 4.32
N GLU A 108 -26.85 0.48 3.09
CA GLU A 108 -27.87 1.22 2.36
C GLU A 108 -29.27 1.02 2.95
N ARG A 109 -29.62 -0.20 3.39
CA ARG A 109 -30.86 -0.46 4.12
C ARG A 109 -30.95 0.36 5.40
N THR A 110 -29.87 0.45 6.19
CA THR A 110 -29.85 1.28 7.41
C THR A 110 -29.97 2.77 7.08
N ARG A 111 -29.32 3.26 6.04
CA ARG A 111 -29.47 4.66 5.57
C ARG A 111 -30.91 4.97 5.18
N ARG A 112 -31.54 4.13 4.35
CA ARG A 112 -32.94 4.29 3.94
C ARG A 112 -33.90 4.22 5.12
N TYR A 113 -33.65 3.33 6.08
CA TYR A 113 -34.47 3.23 7.29
C TYR A 113 -34.40 4.49 8.16
N LYS A 114 -33.18 5.04 8.35
CA LYS A 114 -32.98 6.28 9.10
C LYS A 114 -33.62 7.49 8.39
N ALA A 115 -33.52 7.57 7.07
CA ALA A 115 -34.14 8.64 6.28
C ALA A 115 -35.67 8.63 6.30
N ARG A 116 -36.30 7.47 6.56
CA ARG A 116 -37.76 7.36 6.69
C ARG A 116 -38.28 7.63 8.11
N ARG A 117 -37.38 7.76 9.08
CA ARG A 117 -37.69 8.01 10.50
C ARG A 117 -37.31 9.42 10.97
N ALA A 118 -36.68 10.22 10.10
CA ALA A 118 -36.50 11.65 10.26
C ALA A 118 -37.62 12.37 9.50
#